data_AF-A0A2C5XH43-F1
#
_entry.id   AF-A0A2C5XH43-F1
#
_cell.length_a   1.000
_cell.length_b   1.000
_cell.length_c   1.000
_cell.angle_alpha   90.00
_cell.angle_beta   90.00
_cell.angle_gamma   90.00
#
_symmetry.space_group_name_H-M   'P 1'
#
loop_
_entity.id
_entity.type
_entity.pdbx_description
1 polymer ?
#
loop_
_entity_poly.entity_id
_entity_poly.type
_entity_poly.pdbx_seq_one_letter_code
_entity_poly.pdbx_strand_id
1 'polypeptide(L)'
;MSVLVKGLAFDWEGSDKAITGIWPAVAIESAATQQTTTANPAEKRNLRKPDIFSDAILSILNAPPSLVNGQLLLDEDFLRQHASVSDFSRYSLVPGAVPRRIMPRILPDLSVAEQADEGKHYSGVTKPKL
;
A
#
# COMPACT_ATOMS: atom_id res chain seq x y z
N MET A 1 -8.42 -5.76 2.48
CA MET A 1 -8.94 -4.36 2.45
C MET A 1 -9.09 -3.80 1.03
N SER A 2 -8.85 -4.58 -0.03
CA SER A 2 -8.86 -4.10 -1.43
C SER A 2 -10.23 -3.62 -1.92
N VAL A 3 -11.31 -4.33 -1.59
CA VAL A 3 -12.68 -3.98 -2.03
C VAL A 3 -13.10 -2.59 -1.52
N LEU A 4 -12.82 -2.28 -0.24
CA LEU A 4 -13.13 -0.97 0.34
C LEU A 4 -12.32 0.15 -0.31
N VAL A 5 -11.02 -0.10 -0.56
CA VAL A 5 -10.16 0.89 -1.24
C VAL A 5 -10.70 1.19 -2.63
N LYS A 6 -11.01 0.16 -3.42
CA LYS A 6 -11.53 0.32 -4.79
C LYS A 6 -12.89 1.01 -4.80
N GLY A 7 -13.82 0.61 -3.93
CA GLY A 7 -15.16 1.20 -3.86
C GLY A 7 -15.13 2.66 -3.41
N LEU A 8 -14.42 3.00 -2.34
CA LEU A 8 -14.38 4.38 -1.83
C LEU A 8 -13.54 5.31 -2.72
N ALA A 9 -12.51 4.80 -3.38
CA ALA A 9 -11.73 5.58 -4.34
C ALA A 9 -12.57 6.03 -5.53
N PHE A 10 -13.52 5.21 -5.93
CA PHE A 10 -14.41 5.47 -7.06
C PHE A 10 -15.24 6.75 -6.83
N ASP A 11 -15.77 6.95 -5.62
CA ASP A 11 -16.49 8.18 -5.22
C ASP A 11 -15.64 9.46 -5.33
N TRP A 12 -14.31 9.34 -5.40
CA TRP A 12 -13.35 10.44 -5.45
C TRP A 12 -12.64 10.56 -6.80
N GLU A 13 -13.10 9.85 -7.82
CA GLU A 13 -12.56 9.99 -9.17
C GLU A 13 -12.68 11.45 -9.68
N GLY A 14 -11.59 11.99 -10.21
CA GLY A 14 -11.50 13.39 -10.64
C GLY A 14 -11.41 14.43 -9.52
N SER A 15 -11.37 14.03 -8.25
CA SER A 15 -11.19 14.94 -7.11
C SER A 15 -9.73 15.15 -6.72
N ASP A 16 -9.49 16.02 -5.74
CA ASP A 16 -8.19 16.25 -5.09
C ASP A 16 -7.91 15.28 -3.92
N LYS A 17 -8.72 14.23 -3.78
CA LYS A 17 -8.62 13.22 -2.71
C LYS A 17 -8.27 11.86 -3.29
N ALA A 18 -7.66 11.02 -2.45
CA ALA A 18 -7.32 9.66 -2.81
C ALA A 18 -7.59 8.69 -1.65
N ILE A 19 -8.16 7.53 -1.98
CA ILE A 19 -8.11 6.35 -1.13
C ILE A 19 -7.06 5.40 -1.69
N THR A 20 -6.06 5.05 -0.90
CA THR A 20 -4.97 4.17 -1.32
C THR A 20 -4.80 3.03 -0.32
N GLY A 21 -4.72 1.82 -0.83
CA GLY A 21 -4.30 0.66 -0.04
C GLY A 21 -2.79 0.48 -0.16
N ILE A 22 -2.13 0.16 0.94
CA ILE A 22 -0.70 -0.19 0.96
C ILE A 22 -0.49 -1.47 1.78
N TRP A 23 0.43 -2.31 1.34
CA TRP A 23 0.87 -3.52 2.04
C TRP A 23 2.38 -3.69 1.96
N PRO A 24 3.05 -4.27 2.97
CA PRO A 24 4.49 -4.48 2.89
C PRO A 24 4.83 -5.67 1.99
N ALA A 25 5.79 -5.50 1.07
CA ALA A 25 6.25 -6.57 0.19
C ALA A 25 7.03 -7.67 0.94
N VAL A 26 7.63 -7.31 2.07
CA VAL A 26 8.43 -8.13 2.99
C VAL A 26 7.88 -7.96 4.40
N ALA A 27 7.97 -8.98 5.25
CA ALA A 27 7.52 -8.87 6.64
C ALA A 27 8.24 -7.74 7.41
N ILE A 28 7.50 -7.03 8.27
CA ILE A 28 7.98 -5.87 9.04
C ILE A 28 8.09 -6.22 10.52
N GLU A 29 9.15 -5.77 11.17
CA GLU A 29 9.29 -5.84 12.62
C GLU A 29 8.20 -5.03 13.32
N SER A 30 7.43 -5.72 14.15
CA SER A 30 6.38 -5.13 14.99
C SER A 30 6.11 -6.01 16.21
N ALA A 31 5.26 -5.52 17.11
CA ALA A 31 4.74 -6.31 18.22
C ALA A 31 4.07 -7.63 17.74
N ALA A 32 3.42 -7.63 16.58
CA ALA A 32 2.79 -8.82 16.02
C ALA A 32 3.80 -9.90 15.60
N THR A 33 5.01 -9.50 15.17
CA THR A 33 6.09 -10.44 14.82
C THR A 33 6.91 -10.88 16.04
N GLN A 34 6.74 -10.23 17.18
CA GLN A 34 7.58 -10.43 18.36
C GLN A 34 7.52 -11.87 18.86
N GLN A 35 6.33 -12.47 18.95
CA GLN A 35 6.18 -13.86 19.40
C GLN A 35 6.99 -14.83 18.54
N THR A 36 6.92 -14.70 17.21
CA THR A 36 7.67 -15.53 16.27
C THR A 36 9.18 -15.33 16.42
N THR A 37 9.64 -14.09 16.51
CA THR A 37 11.08 -13.79 16.64
C THR A 37 11.67 -14.14 18.01
N THR A 38 10.86 -14.16 19.07
CA THR A 38 11.28 -14.64 20.40
C THR A 38 11.41 -16.15 20.41
N ALA A 39 10.46 -16.87 19.79
CA ALA A 39 10.50 -18.32 19.67
C ALA A 39 11.64 -18.79 18.73
N ASN A 40 11.92 -18.04 17.66
CA ASN A 40 13.01 -18.30 16.74
C ASN A 40 13.73 -16.99 16.35
N PRO A 41 14.85 -16.64 17.02
CA PRO A 41 15.61 -15.42 16.73
C PRO A 41 16.14 -15.32 15.29
N ALA A 42 16.30 -16.43 14.57
CA ALA A 42 16.73 -16.42 13.18
C ALA A 42 15.72 -15.72 12.26
N GLU A 43 14.43 -15.71 12.63
CA GLU A 43 13.37 -15.06 11.85
C GLU A 43 13.54 -13.54 11.73
N LYS A 44 14.31 -12.91 12.63
CA LYS A 44 14.64 -11.49 12.51
C LYS A 44 15.34 -11.15 11.19
N ARG A 45 16.05 -12.11 10.58
CA ARG A 45 16.70 -11.94 9.27
C ARG A 45 15.70 -11.86 8.11
N ASN A 46 14.45 -12.27 8.32
CA ASN A 46 13.38 -12.20 7.34
C ASN A 46 12.53 -10.92 7.47
N LEU A 47 12.89 -10.02 8.39
CA LEU A 47 12.14 -8.80 8.67
C LEU A 47 12.86 -7.56 8.17
N ARG A 48 12.07 -6.56 7.79
CA ARG A 48 12.51 -5.17 7.63
C ARG A 48 12.07 -4.32 8.81
N LYS A 49 12.78 -3.21 9.01
CA LYS A 49 12.40 -2.16 9.94
C LYS A 49 11.13 -1.45 9.43
N PRO A 50 10.27 -0.96 10.33
CA PRO A 50 9.04 -0.27 9.96
C PRO A 50 9.25 1.03 9.17
N ASP A 51 10.46 1.60 9.19
CA ASP A 51 10.83 2.82 8.45
C ASP A 51 10.49 2.76 6.96
N ILE A 52 10.59 1.58 6.32
CA ILE A 52 10.22 1.46 4.90
C ILE A 52 8.75 1.77 4.65
N PHE A 53 7.88 1.34 5.56
CA PHE A 53 6.45 1.54 5.43
C PHE A 53 6.11 3.02 5.64
N SER A 54 6.79 3.68 6.58
CA SER A 54 6.70 5.12 6.79
C SER A 54 7.18 5.91 5.57
N ASP A 55 8.36 5.57 5.02
CA ASP A 55 8.92 6.22 3.83
C ASP A 55 7.98 6.05 2.61
N ALA A 56 7.37 4.87 2.45
CA ALA A 56 6.39 4.61 1.40
C ALA A 56 5.12 5.46 1.60
N ILE A 57 4.58 5.56 2.82
CA ILE A 57 3.42 6.40 3.12
C ILE A 57 3.71 7.87 2.83
N LEU A 58 4.86 8.40 3.27
CA LEU A 58 5.25 9.78 2.99
C LEU A 58 5.37 10.03 1.48
N SER A 59 5.90 9.07 0.73
CA SER A 59 5.95 9.16 -0.74
C SER A 59 4.55 9.18 -1.36
N ILE A 60 3.63 8.32 -0.89
CA ILE A 60 2.23 8.28 -1.36
C ILE A 60 1.51 9.60 -1.05
N LEU A 61 1.70 10.17 0.14
CA LEU A 61 1.07 11.44 0.53
C LEU A 61 1.57 12.64 -0.30
N ASN A 62 2.82 12.57 -0.80
CA ASN A 62 3.38 13.61 -1.67
C ASN A 62 3.05 13.39 -3.15
N ALA A 63 2.48 12.24 -3.51
CA ALA A 63 2.10 11.95 -4.89
C ALA A 63 0.77 12.63 -5.26
N PRO A 64 0.56 12.98 -6.54
CA PRO A 64 -0.71 13.53 -6.97
C PRO A 64 -1.85 12.51 -6.76
N PRO A 65 -3.05 12.93 -6.32
CA PRO A 65 -4.19 12.03 -6.10
C PRO A 65 -4.53 11.16 -7.31
N SER A 66 -4.39 11.68 -8.53
CA SER A 66 -4.62 10.95 -9.78
C SER A 66 -3.69 9.74 -9.98
N LEU A 67 -2.54 9.70 -9.30
CA LEU A 67 -1.61 8.57 -9.36
C LEU A 67 -1.98 7.49 -8.34
N VAL A 68 -2.47 7.88 -7.16
CA VAL A 68 -2.57 6.98 -5.99
C VAL A 68 -4.00 6.60 -5.61
N ASN A 69 -5.02 7.32 -6.10
CA ASN A 69 -6.41 6.99 -5.84
C ASN A 69 -6.76 5.60 -6.40
N GLY A 70 -7.43 4.78 -5.59
CA GLY A 70 -7.85 3.42 -5.93
C GLY A 70 -6.70 2.43 -6.10
N GLN A 71 -5.46 2.80 -5.78
CA GLN A 71 -4.31 1.91 -5.93
C GLN A 71 -4.17 0.94 -4.76
N LEU A 72 -3.61 -0.24 -5.06
CA LEU A 72 -3.25 -1.28 -4.09
C LEU A 72 -1.74 -1.50 -4.19
N LEU A 73 -0.99 -0.75 -3.39
CA LEU A 73 0.45 -0.58 -3.53
C LEU A 73 1.24 -1.52 -2.62
N LEU A 74 2.46 -1.82 -3.05
CA LEU A 74 3.49 -2.42 -2.22
C LEU A 74 4.58 -1.40 -1.93
N ASP A 75 5.02 -1.33 -0.67
CA ASP A 75 6.02 -0.36 -0.18
C ASP A 75 7.29 -0.30 -1.05
N GLU A 76 7.95 -1.44 -1.27
CA GLU A 76 9.15 -1.55 -2.10
C GLU A 76 8.92 -1.06 -3.53
N ASP A 77 7.78 -1.45 -4.12
CA ASP A 77 7.55 -1.21 -5.54
C ASP A 77 7.21 0.24 -5.78
N PHE A 78 6.41 0.85 -4.90
CA PHE A 78 6.10 2.27 -4.96
C PHE A 78 7.36 3.12 -4.74
N LEU A 79 8.18 2.79 -3.72
CA LEU A 79 9.44 3.50 -3.47
C LEU A 79 10.42 3.37 -4.65
N ARG A 80 10.47 2.21 -5.29
CA ARG A 80 11.32 1.99 -6.47
C ARG A 80 10.86 2.78 -7.67
N GLN A 81 9.56 2.82 -7.92
CA GLN A 81 8.97 3.48 -9.10
C GLN A 81 8.91 5.00 -8.94
N HIS A 82 8.62 5.50 -7.74
CA HIS A 82 8.25 6.91 -7.53
C HIS A 82 9.19 7.68 -6.60
N ALA A 83 10.05 7.01 -5.81
CA ALA A 83 11.01 7.65 -4.91
C ALA A 83 12.48 7.32 -5.25
N SER A 84 12.73 6.72 -6.42
CA SER A 84 14.09 6.34 -6.89
C SER A 84 14.88 5.46 -5.92
N VAL A 85 14.21 4.68 -5.07
CA VAL A 85 14.86 3.77 -4.13
C VAL A 85 15.16 2.44 -4.82
N SER A 86 16.43 2.16 -5.08
CA SER A 86 16.89 0.90 -5.70
C SER A 86 17.50 -0.07 -4.69
N ASP A 87 18.21 0.45 -3.67
CA ASP A 87 18.76 -0.34 -2.57
C ASP A 87 17.87 -0.26 -1.32
N PHE A 88 17.40 -1.43 -0.90
CA PHE A 88 16.55 -1.58 0.27
C PHE A 88 17.28 -2.19 1.48
N SER A 89 18.58 -2.44 1.37
CA SER A 89 19.41 -3.04 2.43
C SER A 89 19.35 -2.25 3.75
N ARG A 90 19.21 -0.91 3.67
CA ARG A 90 19.03 -0.03 4.84
C ARG A 90 17.83 -0.37 5.70
N TYR A 91 16.79 -0.97 5.09
CA TYR A 91 15.58 -1.36 5.79
C TYR A 91 15.67 -2.76 6.38
N SER A 92 16.68 -3.57 6.08
CA SER A 92 16.83 -4.88 6.73
C SER A 92 16.97 -4.70 8.24
N LEU A 93 16.20 -5.48 9.02
CA LEU A 93 16.29 -5.44 10.47
C LEU A 93 17.69 -5.90 10.95
N VAL A 94 18.19 -6.98 10.35
CA VAL A 94 19.54 -7.48 10.58
C VAL A 94 20.46 -7.02 9.44
N PRO A 95 21.55 -6.29 9.72
CA PRO A 95 22.50 -5.86 8.68
C PRO A 95 23.02 -7.04 7.83
N GLY A 96 23.10 -6.83 6.52
CA GLY A 96 23.53 -7.85 5.55
C GLY A 96 22.52 -8.99 5.31
N ALA A 97 21.36 -9.00 5.97
CA ALA A 97 20.29 -9.92 5.61
C ALA A 97 19.59 -9.47 4.32
N VAL A 98 19.10 -10.46 3.56
CA VAL A 98 18.23 -10.26 2.39
C VAL A 98 16.88 -10.89 2.71
N PRO A 99 15.98 -10.14 3.38
CA PRO A 99 14.66 -10.64 3.73
C PRO A 99 13.88 -11.19 2.53
N ARG A 100 13.19 -12.32 2.72
CA ARG A 100 12.35 -12.93 1.69
C ARG A 100 11.14 -12.05 1.41
N ARG A 101 10.90 -11.76 0.12
CA ARG A 101 9.66 -11.16 -0.36
C ARG A 101 8.49 -12.14 -0.20
N ILE A 102 7.41 -11.68 0.43
CA ILE A 102 6.19 -12.46 0.69
C ILE A 102 5.06 -12.17 -0.30
N MET A 103 5.15 -11.05 -1.04
CA MET A 103 4.18 -10.67 -2.07
C MET A 103 4.71 -10.94 -3.49
N PRO A 104 3.83 -11.23 -4.47
CA PRO A 104 4.21 -11.30 -5.88
C PRO A 104 4.88 -10.00 -6.35
N ARG A 105 5.77 -10.10 -7.34
CA ARG A 105 6.31 -8.91 -8.04
C ARG A 105 5.31 -8.33 -9.05
N ILE A 106 4.49 -9.20 -9.63
CA ILE A 106 3.41 -8.85 -10.53
C ILE A 106 2.13 -9.33 -9.87
N LEU A 107 1.26 -8.39 -9.50
CA LEU A 107 -0.05 -8.71 -8.94
C LEU A 107 -0.99 -9.13 -10.07
N PRO A 108 -1.94 -10.05 -9.82
CA PRO A 108 -2.99 -10.33 -10.78
C PRO A 108 -3.82 -9.07 -11.02
N ASP A 109 -4.35 -8.93 -12.24
CA ASP A 109 -5.41 -7.96 -12.47
C ASP A 109 -6.68 -8.43 -11.77
N LEU A 110 -7.27 -7.54 -10.98
CA LEU A 110 -8.51 -7.77 -10.23
C LEU A 110 -9.68 -6.99 -10.81
N SER A 111 -9.51 -6.39 -11.99
CA SER A 111 -10.59 -5.70 -12.70
C SER A 111 -11.71 -6.69 -13.10
N VAL A 112 -12.94 -6.18 -13.11
CA VAL A 112 -14.14 -6.89 -13.56
C VAL A 112 -14.86 -6.02 -14.59
N ALA A 113 -15.73 -6.61 -15.40
CA ALA A 113 -16.43 -5.89 -16.47
C ALA A 113 -17.29 -4.73 -15.95
N GLU A 114 -17.84 -4.88 -14.76
CA GLU A 114 -18.74 -3.94 -14.08
C GLU A 114 -17.99 -2.93 -13.21
N GLN A 115 -16.66 -2.93 -13.20
CA GLN A 115 -15.86 -2.11 -12.28
C GLN A 115 -16.11 -0.60 -12.42
N ALA A 116 -16.56 -0.15 -13.60
CA ALA A 116 -16.91 1.24 -13.90
C ALA A 116 -18.43 1.48 -13.98
N ASP A 117 -19.26 0.49 -13.64
CA ASP A 117 -20.71 0.65 -13.59
C ASP A 117 -21.11 1.25 -12.24
N GLU A 118 -21.38 2.55 -12.22
CA GLU A 118 -21.84 3.28 -11.03
C GLU A 118 -23.28 2.92 -10.63
N GLY A 119 -24.00 2.20 -11.50
CA GLY A 119 -25.44 2.06 -11.41
C GLY A 119 -26.14 3.42 -11.42
N LYS A 120 -27.16 3.57 -10.57
CA LYS A 120 -27.86 4.85 -10.40
C LYS A 120 -27.34 5.55 -9.15
N HIS A 121 -26.73 6.72 -9.34
CA HIS A 121 -26.40 7.62 -8.24
C HIS A 121 -27.67 8.15 -7.56
N TYR A 122 -27.82 7.83 -6.27
CA TYR A 122 -28.88 8.39 -5.43
C TYR A 122 -28.24 9.36 -4.44
N SER A 123 -28.31 10.66 -4.72
CA SER A 123 -27.81 11.68 -3.79
C SER A 123 -28.72 11.77 -2.56
N GLY A 124 -28.21 11.44 -1.37
CA GLY A 124 -28.93 11.61 -0.10
C GLY A 124 -29.10 13.07 0.36
N VAL A 125 -28.52 14.03 -0.38
CA VAL A 125 -28.55 15.46 -0.05
C VAL A 125 -29.03 16.24 -1.26
N THR A 126 -30.28 16.71 -1.20
CA THR A 126 -30.72 17.88 -1.97
C THR A 126 -29.93 19.09 -1.47
N LYS A 127 -28.80 19.41 -2.11
CA LYS A 127 -28.17 20.71 -1.89
C LYS A 127 -29.19 21.79 -2.30
N PRO A 128 -29.61 22.71 -1.41
CA PRO A 128 -30.38 23.85 -1.85
C PRO A 128 -29.53 24.62 -2.86
N LYS A 129 -30.11 24.94 -4.02
CA LYS A 129 -29.52 25.93 -4.91
C LYS A 129 -29.48 27.26 -4.14
N LEU A 130 -28.29 27.77 -3.86
CA LEU A 130 -28.08 29.18 -3.52
C LEU A 130 -28.24 30.02 -4.79
#